data_AF-A0A1G7D4L4-F1
#
_entry.id   AF-A0A1G7D4L4-F1
#
_cell.length_a   1.000
_cell.length_b   1.000
_cell.length_c   1.000
_cell.angle_alpha   90.00
_cell.angle_beta   90.00
_cell.angle_gamma   90.00
#
_symmetry.space_group_name_H-M   'P 1'
#
loop_
_entity.id
_entity.type
_entity.pdbx_description
1 polymer ?
#
loop_
_entity_poly.entity_id
_entity_poly.type
_entity_poly.pdbx_seq_one_letter_code
_entity_poly.pdbx_strand_id
1 'polypeptide(L)'
;MISNSKREENIMVVVDTRTMYRAGIKSIVQSQLPDCMFLERDSFNDVPLDSLDANAVYFMIRIGNISDQTILNIINKARSAQKSCKIILYDYQQSIHNILEFFRNEINGYLPGDFNESELRECITSLAANRLHVNLQITIELMTANLRTGAKKKPRIARTPSKLPMYC
;
A
#
# COMPACT_ATOMS: atom_id res chain seq x y z
N MET A 1 45.42 -2.88 0.47
CA MET A 1 44.20 -2.16 0.93
C MET A 1 43.03 -2.78 0.21
N ILE A 2 42.35 -3.73 0.86
CA ILE A 2 41.13 -4.34 0.33
C ILE A 2 40.03 -3.32 0.61
N SER A 3 39.50 -2.71 -0.45
CA SER A 3 38.30 -1.89 -0.35
C SER A 3 37.18 -2.78 0.20
N ASN A 4 36.72 -2.47 1.42
CA ASN A 4 35.44 -2.97 1.91
C ASN A 4 34.37 -2.44 0.95
N SER A 5 34.06 -3.23 -0.07
CA SER A 5 32.82 -3.13 -0.83
C SER A 5 31.70 -3.26 0.20
N LYS A 6 31.11 -2.13 0.61
CA LYS A 6 29.87 -2.11 1.39
C LYS A 6 28.89 -2.96 0.59
N ARG A 7 28.62 -4.18 1.05
CA ARG A 7 27.54 -4.98 0.45
C ARG A 7 26.29 -4.13 0.55
N GLU A 8 25.59 -4.00 -0.57
CA GLU A 8 24.31 -3.32 -0.65
C GLU A 8 23.28 -4.20 0.08
N GLU A 9 23.27 -4.10 1.41
CA GLU A 9 22.35 -4.88 2.24
C GLU A 9 20.94 -4.31 2.08
N ASN A 10 20.01 -5.17 1.70
CA ASN A 10 18.59 -4.86 1.65
C ASN A 10 17.96 -5.33 2.95
N ILE A 11 17.23 -4.45 3.65
CA ILE A 11 16.48 -4.84 4.85
C ILE A 11 15.00 -4.91 4.52
N MET A 12 14.34 -5.97 4.95
CA MET A 12 12.90 -6.08 4.95
C MET A 12 12.37 -6.28 6.35
N VAL A 13 11.53 -5.34 6.76
CA VAL A 13 10.78 -5.40 8.01
C VAL A 13 9.42 -6.03 7.73
N VAL A 14 9.12 -7.16 8.37
CA VAL A 14 7.82 -7.85 8.24
C VAL A 14 7.06 -7.70 9.54
N VAL A 15 5.92 -7.01 9.48
CA VAL A 15 5.05 -6.75 10.63
C VAL A 15 3.74 -7.53 10.47
N ASP A 16 3.65 -8.66 11.17
CA ASP A 16 2.47 -9.53 11.20
C ASP A 16 2.51 -10.31 12.52
N THR A 17 1.39 -10.51 13.20
CA THR A 17 1.32 -11.33 14.42
C THR A 17 1.39 -12.83 14.15
N ARG A 18 1.22 -13.26 12.89
CA ARG A 18 1.16 -14.66 12.48
C ARG A 18 2.55 -15.16 12.09
N THR A 19 3.23 -15.83 13.01
CA THR A 19 4.60 -16.36 12.81
C THR A 19 4.77 -17.19 11.54
N MET A 20 3.80 -18.06 11.22
CA MET A 20 3.84 -18.89 10.00
C MET A 20 3.77 -18.06 8.72
N TYR A 21 2.99 -16.98 8.71
CA TYR A 21 2.92 -16.07 7.57
C TYR A 21 4.24 -15.32 7.38
N ARG A 22 4.86 -14.83 8.46
CA ARG A 22 6.17 -14.18 8.39
C ARG A 22 7.23 -15.11 7.81
N ALA A 23 7.28 -16.35 8.30
CA ALA A 23 8.20 -17.37 7.80
C ALA A 23 7.98 -17.68 6.30
N GLY A 24 6.72 -17.77 5.86
CA GLY A 24 6.37 -17.97 4.46
C GLY A 24 6.79 -16.81 3.57
N ILE A 25 6.45 -15.58 3.96
CA ILE A 25 6.87 -14.35 3.27
C ILE A 25 8.39 -14.33 3.15
N LYS A 26 9.10 -14.56 4.26
CA LYS A 26 10.55 -14.59 4.29
C LYS A 26 11.12 -15.61 3.32
N SER A 27 10.63 -16.85 3.34
CA SER A 27 11.09 -17.91 2.44
C SER A 27 10.91 -17.53 0.97
N ILE A 28 9.76 -16.96 0.61
CA ILE A 28 9.47 -16.56 -0.76
C ILE A 28 10.39 -15.42 -1.19
N VAL A 29 10.51 -14.37 -0.36
CA VAL A 29 11.32 -13.22 -0.77
C VAL A 29 12.81 -13.51 -0.73
N GLN A 30 13.31 -14.35 0.18
CA GLN A 30 14.71 -14.79 0.17
C GLN A 30 15.09 -15.50 -1.14
N SER A 31 14.15 -16.17 -1.79
CA SER A 31 14.43 -16.77 -3.10
C SER A 31 14.60 -15.74 -4.24
N GLN A 32 14.14 -14.50 -4.06
CA GLN A 32 14.31 -13.40 -5.03
C GLN A 32 15.40 -12.40 -4.63
N LEU A 33 15.58 -12.20 -3.32
CA LEU A 33 16.56 -11.31 -2.73
C LEU A 33 17.37 -12.12 -1.69
N PRO A 34 18.34 -12.95 -2.11
CA PRO A 34 19.06 -13.87 -1.23
C PRO A 34 19.81 -13.18 -0.09
N ASP A 35 20.32 -11.98 -0.34
CA ASP A 35 21.08 -11.19 0.62
C ASP A 35 20.18 -10.25 1.46
N CYS A 36 18.86 -10.38 1.36
CA CYS A 36 17.95 -9.56 2.15
C CYS A 36 17.94 -9.99 3.62
N MET A 37 18.21 -9.04 4.51
CA MET A 37 18.07 -9.20 5.95
C MET A 37 16.62 -8.98 6.37
N PHE A 38 16.12 -9.86 7.24
CA PHE A 38 14.72 -9.82 7.69
C PHE A 38 14.64 -9.38 9.14
N LEU A 39 13.77 -8.40 9.39
CA LEU A 39 13.40 -7.96 10.72
C LEU A 39 11.93 -8.23 10.97
N GLU A 40 11.63 -9.31 11.66
CA GLU A 40 10.26 -9.72 11.97
C GLU A 40 9.79 -9.07 13.27
N ARG A 41 8.57 -8.52 13.26
CA ARG A 41 7.91 -7.93 14.44
C ARG A 41 6.42 -8.27 14.45
N ASP A 42 5.83 -8.32 15.63
CA ASP A 42 4.39 -8.47 15.80
C ASP A 42 3.66 -7.12 15.70
N SER A 43 4.37 -6.02 16.00
CA SER A 43 3.85 -4.65 15.98
C SER A 43 4.84 -3.69 15.33
N PHE A 44 4.31 -2.70 14.61
CA PHE A 44 5.14 -1.67 13.97
C PHE A 44 5.88 -0.78 14.99
N ASN A 45 5.33 -0.63 16.20
CA ASN A 45 5.99 0.17 17.25
C ASN A 45 7.28 -0.47 17.77
N ASP A 46 7.49 -1.76 17.53
CA ASP A 46 8.69 -2.50 17.96
C ASP A 46 9.80 -2.48 16.91
N VAL A 47 9.58 -1.75 15.82
CA VAL A 47 10.55 -1.59 14.74
C VAL A 47 11.56 -0.51 15.12
N PRO A 48 12.87 -0.82 15.18
CA PRO A 48 13.93 0.13 15.50
C PRO A 48 14.25 0.99 14.27
N LEU A 49 13.36 1.95 13.98
CA LEU A 49 13.43 2.78 12.78
C LEU A 49 14.75 3.57 12.64
N ASP A 50 15.36 3.97 13.76
CA ASP A 50 16.58 4.77 13.80
C ASP A 50 17.85 3.97 13.46
N SER A 51 17.78 2.63 13.46
CA SER A 51 18.95 1.75 13.25
C SER A 51 18.96 1.05 11.90
N LEU A 52 18.07 1.44 10.98
CA LEU A 52 17.99 0.84 9.64
C LEU A 52 19.02 1.50 8.71
N ASP A 53 20.26 1.02 8.72
CA ASP A 53 21.31 1.40 7.76
C ASP A 53 21.40 0.36 6.65
N ALA A 54 20.77 0.65 5.50
CA ALA A 54 20.67 -0.27 4.37
C ALA A 54 20.54 0.50 3.05
N ASN A 55 20.88 -0.15 1.94
CA ASN A 55 20.73 0.44 0.60
C ASN A 55 19.25 0.60 0.23
N ALA A 56 18.46 -0.43 0.52
CA ALA A 56 17.01 -0.39 0.38
C ALA A 56 16.33 -0.97 1.62
N VAL A 57 15.28 -0.27 2.06
CA VAL A 57 14.45 -0.68 3.19
C VAL A 57 13.03 -0.94 2.69
N TYR A 58 12.53 -2.14 2.95
CA TYR A 58 11.18 -2.58 2.63
C TYR A 58 10.40 -2.78 3.93
N PHE A 59 9.19 -2.24 4.00
CA PHE A 59 8.24 -2.49 5.07
C PHE A 59 7.08 -3.28 4.50
N MET A 60 6.88 -4.51 4.98
CA MET A 60 5.72 -5.33 4.66
C MET A 60 4.83 -5.44 5.90
N ILE A 61 3.68 -4.77 5.88
CA ILE A 61 2.87 -4.52 7.07
C ILE A 61 1.47 -5.08 6.86
N ARG A 62 1.08 -6.03 7.71
CA ARG A 62 -0.30 -6.50 7.79
C ARG A 62 -1.15 -5.42 8.43
N ILE A 63 -2.23 -5.00 7.75
CA ILE A 63 -3.13 -3.95 8.28
C ILE A 63 -4.47 -4.48 8.80
N GLY A 64 -4.94 -5.66 8.39
CA GLY A 64 -6.10 -6.32 9.00
C GLY A 64 -7.31 -5.40 9.16
N ASN A 65 -7.83 -5.33 10.39
CA ASN A 65 -8.92 -4.46 10.80
C ASN A 65 -8.43 -3.19 11.55
N ILE A 66 -7.22 -2.72 11.24
CA ILE A 66 -6.68 -1.48 11.81
C ILE A 66 -7.37 -0.27 11.17
N SER A 67 -7.60 0.78 11.97
CA SER A 67 -8.22 2.02 11.50
C SER A 67 -7.32 2.78 10.50
N ASP A 68 -7.94 3.49 9.56
CA ASP A 68 -7.23 4.21 8.50
C ASP A 68 -6.28 5.26 9.06
N GLN A 69 -6.68 5.97 10.12
CA GLN A 69 -5.83 6.94 10.80
C GLN A 69 -4.56 6.29 11.37
N THR A 70 -4.68 5.08 11.91
CA THR A 70 -3.53 4.33 12.42
C THR A 70 -2.62 3.87 11.28
N ILE A 71 -3.19 3.42 10.16
CA ILE A 71 -2.43 3.04 8.96
C ILE A 71 -1.65 4.24 8.42
N LEU A 72 -2.30 5.40 8.29
CA LEU A 72 -1.66 6.65 7.86
C LEU A 72 -0.53 7.07 8.79
N ASN A 73 -0.73 6.95 10.11
CA ASN A 73 0.32 7.23 11.08
C ASN A 73 1.52 6.28 10.93
N ILE A 74 1.28 5.00 10.64
CA ILE A 74 2.35 4.01 10.37
C ILE A 74 3.12 4.39 9.11
N ILE A 75 2.43 4.71 8.02
CA ILE A 75 3.04 5.15 6.75
C ILE A 75 3.94 6.38 6.98
N ASN A 76 3.40 7.39 7.67
CA ASN A 76 4.13 8.63 7.98
C ASN A 76 5.36 8.37 8.85
N LYS A 77 5.27 7.49 9.85
CA LYS A 77 6.43 7.11 10.67
C LYS A 77 7.51 6.40 9.84
N ALA A 78 7.12 5.41 9.03
CA ALA A 78 8.06 4.69 8.16
C ALA A 78 8.78 5.64 7.19
N ARG A 79 8.03 6.53 6.52
CA ARG A 79 8.59 7.51 5.58
C ARG A 79 9.47 8.56 6.27
N SER A 80 9.10 9.01 7.46
CA SER A 80 9.88 10.00 8.23
C SER A 80 11.23 9.42 8.67
N ALA A 81 11.26 8.14 9.04
CA ALA A 81 12.50 7.45 9.38
C ALA A 81 13.36 7.14 8.15
N GLN A 82 12.74 6.68 7.07
CA GLN A 82 13.43 6.30 5.83
C GLN A 82 12.69 6.82 4.61
N LYS A 83 13.10 7.97 4.09
CA LYS A 83 12.41 8.67 2.99
C LYS A 83 12.26 7.81 1.73
N SER A 84 13.29 7.04 1.39
CA SER A 84 13.33 6.17 0.19
C SER A 84 12.76 4.76 0.41
N CYS A 85 12.21 4.45 1.59
CA CYS A 85 11.71 3.12 1.88
C CYS A 85 10.55 2.71 0.95
N LYS A 86 10.41 1.40 0.75
CA LYS A 86 9.28 0.81 0.05
C LYS A 86 8.27 0.28 1.05
N ILE A 87 7.01 0.71 0.96
CA ILE A 87 5.95 0.29 1.89
C ILE A 87 4.94 -0.59 1.15
N ILE A 88 4.75 -1.80 1.65
CA ILE A 88 3.75 -2.78 1.20
C ILE A 88 2.75 -2.96 2.32
N LEU A 89 1.48 -2.69 2.04
CA LEU A 89 0.39 -3.01 2.95
C LEU A 89 -0.33 -4.27 2.46
N TYR A 90 -0.84 -5.09 3.37
CA TYR A 90 -1.64 -6.24 2.97
C TYR A 90 -2.72 -6.62 3.97
N ASP A 91 -3.69 -7.40 3.48
CA ASP A 91 -4.84 -7.90 4.26
C ASP A 91 -5.67 -6.77 4.87
N TYR A 92 -6.02 -5.75 4.08
CA TYR A 92 -6.94 -4.71 4.54
C TYR A 92 -8.38 -5.20 4.44
N GLN A 93 -9.09 -5.17 5.57
CA GLN A 93 -10.44 -5.75 5.67
C GLN A 93 -11.57 -4.72 5.57
N GLN A 94 -11.24 -3.45 5.35
CA GLN A 94 -12.26 -2.41 5.14
C GLN A 94 -12.47 -2.10 3.64
N SER A 95 -13.10 -0.96 3.35
CA SER A 95 -13.47 -0.56 1.98
C SER A 95 -12.25 -0.36 1.09
N ILE A 96 -12.22 -1.04 -0.05
CA ILE A 96 -11.14 -0.97 -1.03
C ILE A 96 -10.82 0.46 -1.51
N HIS A 97 -11.82 1.35 -1.44
CA HIS A 97 -11.68 2.76 -1.79
C HIS A 97 -10.59 3.49 -0.99
N ASN A 98 -10.37 3.09 0.25
CA ASN A 98 -9.40 3.73 1.14
C ASN A 98 -7.95 3.38 0.75
N ILE A 99 -7.75 2.32 -0.04
CA ILE A 99 -6.44 1.94 -0.58
C ILE A 99 -5.87 3.07 -1.45
N LEU A 100 -6.72 3.78 -2.21
CA LEU A 100 -6.29 4.94 -2.99
C LEU A 100 -5.68 6.04 -2.12
N GLU A 101 -6.23 6.23 -0.92
CA GLU A 101 -5.72 7.22 0.02
C GLU A 101 -4.34 6.80 0.55
N PHE A 102 -4.12 5.51 0.77
CA PHE A 102 -2.79 5.01 1.16
C PHE A 102 -1.77 5.22 0.03
N PHE A 103 -2.14 5.04 -1.24
CA PHE A 103 -1.26 5.36 -2.38
C PHE A 103 -0.97 6.85 -2.51
N ARG A 104 -1.92 7.74 -2.18
CA ARG A 104 -1.66 9.19 -2.08
C ARG A 104 -0.68 9.54 -0.96
N ASN A 105 -0.61 8.71 0.07
CA ASN A 105 0.41 8.76 1.12
C ASN A 105 1.65 7.91 0.76
N GLU A 106 1.86 7.66 -0.53
CA GLU A 106 3.08 7.13 -1.13
C GLU A 106 3.40 5.64 -0.82
N ILE A 107 2.45 4.79 -0.41
CA ILE A 107 2.75 3.35 -0.37
C ILE A 107 3.16 2.83 -1.76
N ASN A 108 3.96 1.78 -1.78
CA ASN A 108 4.53 1.22 -3.01
C ASN A 108 3.83 -0.06 -3.46
N GLY A 109 3.20 -0.78 -2.54
CA GLY A 109 2.54 -2.04 -2.83
C GLY A 109 1.29 -2.24 -2.00
N TYR A 110 0.29 -2.87 -2.59
CA TYR A 110 -0.82 -3.47 -1.85
C TYR A 110 -1.06 -4.92 -2.28
N LEU A 111 -1.27 -5.82 -1.31
CA LEU A 111 -1.68 -7.20 -1.55
C LEU A 111 -2.97 -7.57 -0.79
N PRO A 112 -3.94 -8.27 -1.41
CA PRO A 112 -5.15 -8.73 -0.72
C PRO A 112 -4.83 -9.81 0.33
N GLY A 113 -5.72 -10.06 1.30
CA GLY A 113 -5.41 -10.99 2.41
C GLY A 113 -5.18 -12.46 2.00
N ASP A 114 -5.64 -12.83 0.80
CA ASP A 114 -5.55 -14.14 0.17
C ASP A 114 -4.54 -14.19 -0.98
N PHE A 115 -3.58 -13.26 -1.02
CA PHE A 115 -2.53 -13.26 -2.04
C PHE A 115 -1.75 -14.57 -2.09
N ASN A 116 -1.37 -15.01 -3.28
CA ASN A 116 -0.57 -16.20 -3.51
C ASN A 116 0.93 -15.88 -3.69
N GLU A 117 1.76 -16.92 -3.80
CA GLU A 117 3.20 -16.78 -3.97
C GLU A 117 3.59 -15.97 -5.21
N SER A 118 2.90 -16.15 -6.35
CA SER A 118 3.19 -15.41 -7.59
C SER A 118 2.96 -13.92 -7.41
N GLU A 119 1.86 -13.55 -6.76
CA GLU A 119 1.52 -12.14 -6.51
C GLU A 119 2.54 -11.47 -5.58
N LEU A 120 2.99 -12.17 -4.54
CA LEU A 120 4.07 -11.68 -3.69
C LEU A 120 5.36 -11.49 -4.52
N ARG A 121 5.71 -12.46 -5.36
CA ARG A 121 6.91 -12.39 -6.22
C ARG A 121 6.85 -11.23 -7.20
N GLU A 122 5.70 -10.99 -7.81
CA GLU A 122 5.46 -9.86 -8.72
C GLU A 122 5.55 -8.53 -8.00
N CYS A 123 5.01 -8.45 -6.78
CA CYS A 123 5.11 -7.27 -5.93
C CYS A 123 6.57 -6.91 -5.65
N ILE A 124 7.35 -7.84 -5.09
CA ILE A 124 8.77 -7.59 -4.80
C ILE A 124 9.56 -7.21 -6.05
N THR A 125 9.33 -7.91 -7.18
CA THR A 125 9.99 -7.59 -8.46
C THR A 125 9.67 -6.18 -8.94
N SER A 126 8.40 -5.78 -8.84
CA SER A 126 7.95 -4.43 -9.21
C SER A 126 8.62 -3.37 -8.34
N LEU A 127 8.69 -3.59 -7.02
CA LEU A 127 9.28 -2.67 -6.07
C LEU A 127 10.80 -2.53 -6.25
N ALA A 128 11.50 -3.64 -6.53
CA ALA A 128 12.93 -3.63 -6.87
C ALA A 128 13.21 -2.83 -8.15
N ALA A 129 12.26 -2.84 -9.10
CA ALA A 129 12.31 -2.00 -10.30
C ALA A 129 11.77 -0.56 -10.08
N ASN A 130 11.56 -0.13 -8.83
CA ASN A 130 10.99 1.17 -8.46
C ASN A 130 9.58 1.44 -9.03
N ARG A 131 8.78 0.41 -9.25
CA ARG A 131 7.38 0.50 -9.71
C ARG A 131 6.41 0.29 -8.56
N LEU A 132 5.23 0.89 -8.68
CA LEU A 132 4.11 0.61 -7.79
C LEU A 132 3.51 -0.76 -8.14
N HIS A 133 3.04 -1.50 -7.13
CA HIS A 133 2.31 -2.74 -7.32
C HIS A 133 0.90 -2.66 -6.74
N VAL A 134 -0.10 -2.90 -7.59
CA VAL A 134 -1.51 -3.04 -7.20
C VAL A 134 -2.05 -4.26 -7.92
N ASN A 135 -2.73 -5.13 -7.19
CA ASN A 135 -3.40 -6.28 -7.80
C ASN A 135 -4.42 -5.83 -8.87
N LEU A 136 -4.52 -6.59 -9.97
CA LEU A 136 -5.41 -6.26 -11.08
C LEU A 136 -6.89 -6.21 -10.67
N GLN A 137 -7.34 -7.14 -9.82
CA GLN A 137 -8.72 -7.19 -9.34
C GLN A 137 -9.09 -5.90 -8.60
N ILE A 138 -8.18 -5.42 -7.75
CA ILE A 138 -8.33 -4.17 -7.00
C ILE A 138 -8.38 -2.99 -7.94
N THR A 139 -7.52 -3.00 -8.95
CA THR A 139 -7.51 -1.96 -9.99
C THR A 139 -8.85 -1.88 -10.72
N ILE A 140 -9.43 -3.03 -11.10
CA ILE A 140 -10.75 -3.11 -11.74
C ILE A 140 -11.84 -2.58 -10.82
N GLU A 141 -11.84 -2.98 -9.54
CA GLU A 141 -12.84 -2.54 -8.57
C GLU A 141 -12.78 -1.02 -8.35
N LEU A 142 -11.57 -0.46 -8.22
CA LEU A 142 -11.36 0.98 -8.10
C LEU A 142 -11.79 1.75 -9.36
N MET A 143 -11.53 1.20 -10.55
CA MET A 143 -11.96 1.82 -11.81
C MET A 143 -13.49 1.78 -12.00
N THR A 144 -14.11 0.64 -11.71
CA THR A 144 -15.56 0.46 -11.91
C THR A 144 -16.40 1.19 -10.88
N ALA A 145 -15.92 1.36 -9.65
CA ALA A 145 -16.64 2.09 -8.63
C ALA A 145 -16.71 3.60 -8.92
N ASN A 146 -15.68 4.20 -9.53
CA ASN A 146 -15.69 5.59 -9.99
C ASN A 146 -16.69 5.85 -11.13
N LEU A 147 -17.04 4.83 -11.92
CA LEU A 147 -18.03 4.95 -13.00
C LEU A 147 -19.47 5.05 -12.46
N ARG A 148 -19.74 4.54 -11.25
CA ARG A 148 -21.09 4.55 -10.64
C ARG A 148 -21.48 5.91 -10.05
N THR A 149 -20.52 6.76 -9.69
CA THR A 149 -20.77 8.08 -9.09
C THR A 149 -21.05 9.20 -10.10
N GLY A 150 -20.85 8.96 -11.41
CA GLY A 150 -21.04 9.96 -12.47
C GLY A 150 -22.48 10.15 -12.96
N ALA A 151 -23.41 9.26 -12.62
CA ALA A 151 -24.76 9.28 -13.16
C ALA A 151 -25.80 9.75 -12.13
N LYS A 152 -25.94 11.08 -11.94
CA LYS A 152 -27.19 11.78 -11.53
C LYS A 152 -26.97 13.29 -11.32
N LYS A 153 -26.67 14.04 -12.39
CA LYS A 153 -27.15 15.43 -12.47
C LYS A 153 -28.48 15.41 -13.22
N LYS A 154 -29.59 15.36 -12.49
CA LYS A 154 -30.91 15.65 -13.07
C LYS A 154 -30.86 17.09 -13.63
N PRO A 155 -31.18 17.32 -14.92
CA PRO A 155 -31.30 18.67 -15.44
C PRO A 155 -32.44 19.38 -14.71
N ARG A 156 -32.12 20.49 -14.06
CA ARG A 156 -33.09 21.34 -13.37
C ARG A 156 -33.86 22.09 -14.46
N ILE A 157 -35.06 21.60 -14.79
CA ILE A 157 -35.96 22.26 -15.76
C ILE A 157 -36.26 23.67 -15.23
N ALA A 158 -35.81 24.68 -15.97
CA ALA A 158 -36.10 26.07 -15.66
C ALA A 158 -37.61 26.32 -15.81
N ARG A 159 -38.25 26.83 -14.75
CA ARG A 159 -39.64 27.30 -14.81
C ARG A 159 -39.68 28.64 -15.52
N THR A 160 -40.26 28.68 -16.72
CA THR A 160 -40.60 29.93 -17.42
C THR A 160 -41.81 30.58 -16.74
N PRO A 161 -41.80 31.88 -16.40
CA PRO A 161 -43.00 32.56 -15.92
C PRO A 161 -43.91 32.92 -17.10
N SER A 162 -45.12 32.36 -17.11
CA SER A 162 -46.22 32.78 -17.98
C SER A 162 -46.78 34.12 -17.51
N LYS A 163 -46.55 35.19 -18.28
CA LYS A 163 -47.34 36.42 -18.19
C LYS A 163 -48.51 36.30 -19.17
N LEU A 164 -49.73 36.24 -18.63
CA LEU A 164 -50.97 36.46 -19.38
C LEU A 164 -51.33 37.96 -19.28
N PRO A 165 -51.61 38.66 -20.39
CA PRO A 165 -52.24 39.98 -20.33
C PRO A 165 -53.74 39.86 -20.04
N MET A 166 -54.21 40.63 -19.05
CA MET A 166 -55.64 40.87 -18.80
C MET A 166 -56.19 41.86 -19.82
N TYR A 167 -57.35 41.53 -20.37
CA TYR A 167 -58.20 42.42 -21.18
C TYR A 167 -58.79 43.55 -20.31
N CYS A 168 -58.83 44.77 -20.85
CA CYS A 168 -59.78 45.82 -20.53
C CYS A 168 -60.26 46.42 -21.85
#